data_AF-A0A2A2I184-F1
#
_entry.id   AF-A0A2A2I184-F1
#
_cell.length_a   1.000
_cell.length_b   1.000
_cell.length_c   1.000
_cell.angle_alpha   90.00
_cell.angle_beta   90.00
_cell.angle_gamma   90.00
#
_symmetry.space_group_name_H-M   'P 1'
#
loop_
_entity.id
_entity.type
_entity.pdbx_description
1 polymer ?
#
loop_
_entity_poly.entity_id
_entity_poly.type
_entity_poly.pdbx_seq_one_letter_code
_entity_poly.pdbx_strand_id
1 'polypeptide(L)'
;MVEKARSIPLWWLALTAALVPMITIHLTFLVSVLENHVPWCIPYWDSCTSISRTGRYGTSYFLFKGTMLPGALLGIGMWTLNRFWLESLGGHGRGRLWLPWLGLVAGVSLAGYTVALGHEGEGFNLIRRIGVVLYFSLSFIAELLISAQLRAIPGWRKTGQRLLWLCELTLAVGILSVILHGTVYEFYSTVDDAFEWVLALLINAHALWLALLWRRSGFRATLTSGH
;
A
#
# COMPACT_ATOMS: atom_id res chain seq x y z
N MET A 1 18.53 -40.30 7.29
CA MET A 1 17.25 -39.80 7.83
C MET A 1 16.94 -38.50 7.10
N VAL A 2 15.86 -38.43 6.33
CA VAL A 2 15.49 -37.20 5.63
C VAL A 2 14.92 -36.24 6.68
N GLU A 3 15.66 -35.18 7.00
CA GLU A 3 15.13 -34.09 7.82
C GLU A 3 13.86 -33.54 7.16
N LYS A 4 12.76 -33.60 7.90
CA LYS A 4 11.47 -33.10 7.44
C LYS A 4 11.51 -31.58 7.50
N ALA A 5 11.97 -30.95 6.42
CA ALA A 5 12.02 -29.50 6.31
C ALA A 5 10.64 -28.90 6.61
N ARG A 6 10.55 -28.05 7.66
CA ARG A 6 9.31 -27.36 8.01
C ARG A 6 9.08 -26.25 7.01
N SER A 7 7.92 -26.24 6.35
CA SER A 7 7.53 -25.18 5.41
C SER A 7 6.39 -24.32 5.97
N ILE A 8 6.58 -23.01 5.96
CA ILE A 8 5.63 -22.03 6.51
C ILE A 8 4.98 -21.27 5.33
N PRO A 9 3.64 -21.23 5.23
CA PRO A 9 2.96 -20.46 4.19
C PRO A 9 3.11 -18.95 4.43
N LEU A 10 3.48 -18.19 3.40
CA LEU A 10 3.78 -16.76 3.52
C LEU A 10 2.60 -15.83 3.18
N TRP A 11 1.50 -16.37 2.65
CA TRP A 11 0.36 -15.56 2.20
C TRP A 11 -0.29 -14.73 3.31
N TRP A 12 -0.24 -15.19 4.57
CA TRP A 12 -0.74 -14.43 5.71
C TRP A 12 0.02 -13.12 5.93
N LEU A 13 1.32 -13.08 5.64
CA LEU A 13 2.13 -11.88 5.75
C LEU A 13 1.71 -10.85 4.70
N ALA A 14 1.52 -11.27 3.45
CA ALA A 14 1.01 -10.37 2.41
C ALA A 14 -0.42 -9.91 2.73
N LEU A 15 -1.26 -10.79 3.28
CA LEU A 15 -2.62 -10.44 3.67
C LEU A 15 -2.62 -9.41 4.80
N THR A 16 -1.81 -9.58 5.84
CA THR A 16 -1.70 -8.59 6.93
C THR A 16 -1.10 -7.28 6.44
N ALA A 17 -0.10 -7.31 5.56
CA ALA A 17 0.47 -6.12 4.95
C ALA A 17 -0.57 -5.31 4.14
N ALA A 18 -1.52 -5.98 3.47
CA ALA A 18 -2.60 -5.32 2.74
C ALA A 18 -3.78 -4.88 3.64
N LEU A 19 -4.14 -5.69 4.63
CA LEU A 19 -5.29 -5.39 5.49
C LEU A 19 -4.99 -4.35 6.57
N VAL A 20 -3.77 -4.32 7.11
CA VAL A 20 -3.44 -3.38 8.20
C VAL A 20 -3.64 -1.92 7.79
N PRO A 21 -3.10 -1.42 6.66
CA PRO A 21 -3.34 -0.04 6.23
C PRO A 21 -4.81 0.23 5.96
N MET A 22 -5.49 -0.68 5.25
CA MET A 22 -6.91 -0.54 4.90
C MET A 22 -7.81 -0.48 6.14
N ILE A 23 -7.63 -1.39 7.10
CA ILE A 23 -8.39 -1.37 8.36
C ILE A 23 -8.03 -0.13 9.18
N THR A 24 -6.76 0.25 9.20
CA THR A 24 -6.30 1.42 9.96
C THR A 24 -7.03 2.69 9.50
N ILE A 25 -7.01 3.01 8.20
CA ILE A 25 -7.60 4.26 7.72
C ILE A 25 -9.12 4.34 7.98
N HIS A 26 -9.83 3.21 7.90
CA HIS A 26 -11.27 3.16 8.16
C HIS A 26 -11.59 3.21 9.65
N LEU A 27 -10.79 2.52 10.47
CA LEU A 27 -10.96 2.54 11.92
C LEU A 27 -10.64 3.93 12.48
N THR A 28 -9.59 4.59 11.99
CA THR A 28 -9.24 5.94 12.44
C THR A 28 -10.25 6.96 11.98
N PHE A 29 -10.81 6.81 10.77
CA PHE A 29 -11.97 7.59 10.33
C PHE A 29 -13.16 7.41 11.28
N LEU A 30 -13.58 6.17 11.55
CA LEU A 30 -14.71 5.89 12.43
C LEU A 30 -14.50 6.48 13.83
N VAL A 31 -13.32 6.27 14.43
CA VAL A 31 -12.98 6.80 15.75
C VAL A 31 -12.97 8.32 15.74
N SER A 32 -12.39 8.96 14.72
CA SER A 32 -12.43 10.42 14.59
C SER A 32 -13.83 10.98 14.43
N VAL A 33 -14.75 10.28 13.76
CA VAL A 33 -16.15 10.70 13.71
C VAL A 33 -16.78 10.62 15.11
N LEU A 34 -16.57 9.51 15.81
CA LEU A 34 -17.13 9.30 17.16
C LEU A 34 -16.61 10.34 18.18
N GLU A 35 -15.37 10.79 18.01
CA GLU A 35 -14.73 11.82 18.83
C GLU A 35 -14.98 13.26 18.32
N ASN A 36 -15.81 13.43 17.29
CA ASN A 36 -16.13 14.73 16.66
C ASN A 36 -14.90 15.49 16.09
N HIS A 37 -13.88 14.76 15.64
CA HIS A 37 -12.70 15.31 14.98
C HIS A 37 -12.87 15.49 13.47
N VAL A 38 -13.75 14.69 12.84
CA VAL A 38 -14.09 14.79 11.41
C VAL A 38 -15.60 14.56 11.22
N PRO A 39 -16.22 15.10 10.16
CA PRO A 39 -17.64 14.87 9.89
C PRO A 39 -17.91 13.43 9.44
N TRP A 40 -19.11 12.94 9.72
CA TRP A 40 -19.60 11.68 9.14
C TRP A 40 -19.94 11.89 7.66
N CYS A 41 -19.35 11.07 6.79
CA CYS A 41 -19.60 11.05 5.36
C CYS A 41 -19.14 9.73 4.74
N ILE A 42 -19.34 9.57 3.43
CA ILE A 42 -18.64 8.55 2.63
C ILE A 42 -17.41 9.22 2.01
N PRO A 43 -16.19 9.02 2.56
CA PRO A 43 -15.02 9.81 2.18
C PRO A 43 -14.58 9.60 0.72
N TYR A 44 -14.96 8.46 0.13
CA TYR A 44 -14.70 8.12 -1.27
C TYR A 44 -15.48 8.98 -2.28
N TRP A 45 -16.55 9.67 -1.84
CA TRP A 45 -17.43 10.44 -2.71
C TRP A 45 -17.62 11.87 -2.22
N ASP A 46 -17.83 12.03 -0.91
CA ASP A 46 -18.22 13.31 -0.31
C ASP A 46 -17.02 14.23 -0.04
N SER A 47 -15.79 13.71 -0.18
CA SER A 47 -14.53 14.46 0.00
C SER A 47 -14.46 15.24 1.33
N CYS A 48 -15.09 14.72 2.39
CA CYS A 48 -15.26 15.48 3.62
C CYS A 48 -13.99 15.54 4.51
N THR A 49 -13.04 14.62 4.30
CA THR A 49 -11.80 14.57 5.07
C THR A 49 -10.71 13.75 4.38
N SER A 50 -9.47 14.25 4.36
CA SER A 50 -8.28 13.44 4.03
C SER A 50 -8.07 12.30 5.01
N ILE A 51 -7.39 11.23 4.56
CA ILE A 51 -6.92 10.15 5.43
C ILE A 51 -6.01 10.75 6.52
N SER A 52 -5.14 11.68 6.12
CA SER A 52 -4.23 12.35 7.04
C SER A 52 -4.93 13.04 8.20
N ARG A 53 -6.12 13.62 8.00
CA ARG A 53 -6.86 14.31 9.08
C ARG A 53 -7.46 13.30 10.08
N THR A 54 -7.87 12.11 9.62
CA THR A 54 -8.48 11.08 10.47
C THR A 54 -7.55 10.51 11.55
N GLY A 55 -6.23 10.66 11.41
CA GLY A 55 -5.27 10.15 12.39
C GLY A 55 -4.64 11.22 13.29
N ARG A 56 -5.11 12.48 13.29
CA ARG A 56 -4.34 13.58 13.94
C ARG A 56 -4.59 13.79 15.42
N TYR A 57 -5.80 13.48 15.90
CA TYR A 57 -6.27 13.90 17.22
C TYR A 57 -6.87 12.72 17.99
N GLY A 58 -7.02 12.89 19.30
CA GLY A 58 -7.72 11.94 20.16
C GLY A 58 -7.15 10.52 20.13
N THR A 59 -8.03 9.54 20.19
CA THR A 59 -7.68 8.12 20.17
C THR A 59 -7.18 7.68 18.79
N SER A 60 -7.71 8.29 17.73
CA SER A 60 -7.33 7.92 16.35
C SER A 60 -5.85 8.20 16.06
N TYR A 61 -5.23 9.17 16.74
CA TYR A 61 -3.79 9.42 16.71
C TYR A 61 -2.95 8.21 17.13
N PHE A 62 -3.27 7.62 18.28
CA PHE A 62 -2.53 6.47 18.80
C PHE A 62 -2.82 5.22 17.98
N LEU A 63 -4.07 5.03 17.54
CA LEU A 63 -4.45 3.93 16.65
C LEU A 63 -3.68 4.00 15.34
N PHE A 64 -3.70 5.15 14.66
CA PHE A 64 -3.03 5.34 13.37
C PHE A 64 -1.53 5.02 13.49
N LYS A 65 -0.84 5.57 14.49
CA LYS A 65 0.60 5.30 14.69
C LYS A 65 0.87 3.87 15.09
N GLY A 66 0.09 3.33 16.01
CA GLY A 66 0.25 1.99 16.56
C GLY A 66 0.08 0.89 15.52
N THR A 67 -0.73 1.10 14.49
CA THR A 67 -0.97 0.10 13.44
C THR A 67 -0.23 0.41 12.14
N MET A 68 -0.13 1.67 11.72
CA MET A 68 0.49 2.04 10.43
C MET A 68 2.01 1.88 10.45
N LEU A 69 2.69 2.08 11.61
CA LEU A 69 4.13 1.82 11.74
C LEU A 69 4.47 0.32 11.56
N PRO A 70 3.82 -0.62 12.27
CA PRO A 70 3.95 -2.04 11.94
C PRO A 70 3.53 -2.36 10.50
N GLY A 71 2.47 -1.71 10.00
CA GLY A 71 2.02 -1.84 8.61
C GLY A 71 3.12 -1.49 7.60
N ALA A 72 3.90 -0.43 7.85
CA ALA A 72 5.04 -0.07 7.03
C ALA A 72 6.11 -1.16 6.99
N LEU A 73 6.44 -1.77 8.13
CA LEU A 73 7.38 -2.88 8.22
C LEU A 73 6.87 -4.13 7.48
N LEU A 74 5.59 -4.46 7.64
CA LEU A 74 4.94 -5.54 6.92
C LEU A 74 4.98 -5.30 5.41
N GLY A 75 4.74 -4.06 4.96
CA GLY A 75 4.86 -3.65 3.56
C GLY A 75 6.27 -3.85 3.00
N ILE A 76 7.30 -3.43 3.74
CA ILE A 76 8.72 -3.66 3.35
C ILE A 76 8.98 -5.17 3.18
N GLY A 77 8.52 -5.98 4.13
CA GLY A 77 8.62 -7.43 4.07
C GLY A 77 7.91 -8.01 2.85
N MET A 78 6.66 -7.60 2.61
CA MET A 78 5.86 -8.04 1.46
C MET A 78 6.56 -7.73 0.13
N TRP A 79 7.04 -6.50 -0.06
CA TRP A 79 7.74 -6.10 -1.28
C TRP A 79 9.05 -6.85 -1.50
N THR A 80 9.80 -7.07 -0.43
CA THR A 80 11.03 -7.86 -0.48
C THR A 80 10.74 -9.31 -0.89
N LEU A 81 9.73 -9.92 -0.28
CA LEU A 81 9.32 -11.30 -0.55
C LEU A 81 8.72 -11.47 -1.95
N ASN A 82 8.12 -10.44 -2.53
CA ASN A 82 7.63 -10.49 -3.91
C ASN A 82 8.74 -10.74 -4.94
N ARG A 83 9.99 -10.34 -4.66
CA ARG A 83 11.15 -10.73 -5.49
C ARG A 83 11.28 -12.26 -5.54
N PHE A 84 11.35 -12.90 -4.37
CA PHE A 84 11.53 -14.34 -4.25
C PHE A 84 10.32 -15.12 -4.74
N TRP A 85 9.12 -14.56 -4.54
CA TRP A 85 7.89 -15.12 -5.09
C TRP A 85 7.93 -15.17 -6.62
N LEU A 86 8.26 -14.07 -7.29
CA LEU A 86 8.43 -14.06 -8.75
C LEU A 86 9.50 -15.04 -9.22
N GLU A 87 10.63 -15.14 -8.53
CA GLU A 87 11.68 -16.13 -8.84
C GLU A 87 11.17 -17.57 -8.72
N SER A 88 10.40 -17.88 -7.68
CA SER A 88 9.79 -19.21 -7.47
C SER A 88 8.79 -19.60 -8.56
N LEU A 89 8.22 -18.61 -9.26
CA LEU A 89 7.33 -18.81 -10.40
C LEU A 89 8.08 -18.95 -11.74
N GLY A 90 9.42 -18.89 -11.74
CA GLY A 90 10.24 -18.91 -12.97
C GLY A 90 10.43 -17.52 -13.61
N GLY A 91 10.18 -16.44 -12.86
CA GLY A 91 10.36 -15.06 -13.32
C GLY A 91 11.83 -14.63 -13.31
N HIS A 92 12.39 -14.31 -14.48
CA HIS A 92 13.79 -13.90 -14.63
C HIS A 92 14.01 -12.43 -15.04
N GLY A 93 12.96 -11.62 -15.19
CA GLY A 93 13.11 -10.21 -15.56
C GLY A 93 13.80 -9.37 -14.47
N ARG A 94 14.56 -8.35 -14.87
CA ARG A 94 15.39 -7.52 -13.96
C ARG A 94 14.56 -6.64 -13.01
N GLY A 95 13.31 -6.31 -13.37
CA GLY A 95 12.42 -5.48 -12.55
C GLY A 95 12.20 -6.01 -11.13
N ARG A 96 12.21 -7.34 -10.94
CA ARG A 96 12.06 -7.96 -9.61
C ARG A 96 13.15 -7.54 -8.60
N LEU A 97 14.34 -7.17 -9.08
CA LEU A 97 15.47 -6.78 -8.23
C LEU A 97 15.25 -5.42 -7.57
N TRP A 98 14.37 -4.60 -8.14
CA TRP A 98 14.02 -3.28 -7.61
C TRP A 98 12.92 -3.33 -6.54
N LEU A 99 12.13 -4.41 -6.48
CA LEU A 99 11.01 -4.52 -5.53
C LEU A 99 11.43 -4.31 -4.06
N PRO A 100 12.54 -4.91 -3.56
CA PRO A 100 12.96 -4.68 -2.18
C PRO A 100 13.33 -3.21 -1.92
N TRP A 101 13.99 -2.55 -2.87
CA TRP A 101 14.41 -1.15 -2.74
C TRP A 101 13.22 -0.19 -2.77
N LEU A 102 12.29 -0.39 -3.71
CA LEU A 102 11.06 0.40 -3.77
C LEU A 102 10.24 0.23 -2.49
N GLY A 103 10.10 -1.02 -2.02
CA GLY A 103 9.40 -1.33 -0.79
C GLY A 103 10.04 -0.72 0.45
N LEU A 104 11.38 -0.76 0.55
CA LEU A 104 12.13 -0.14 1.63
C LEU A 104 11.87 1.36 1.69
N VAL A 105 12.07 2.07 0.58
CA VAL A 105 11.90 3.53 0.54
C VAL A 105 10.43 3.90 0.77
N ALA A 106 9.48 3.20 0.14
CA ALA A 106 8.06 3.43 0.37
C ALA A 106 7.68 3.23 1.85
N GLY A 107 8.15 2.15 2.48
CA GLY A 107 7.88 1.87 3.89
C GLY A 107 8.50 2.90 4.83
N VAL A 108 9.74 3.34 4.58
CA VAL A 108 10.38 4.43 5.34
C VAL A 108 9.62 5.74 5.16
N SER A 109 9.17 6.05 3.95
CA SER A 109 8.34 7.22 3.67
C SER A 109 7.00 7.18 4.41
N LEU A 110 6.33 6.02 4.44
CA LEU A 110 5.10 5.82 5.23
C LEU A 110 5.36 5.97 6.73
N ALA A 111 6.48 5.44 7.23
CA ALA A 111 6.85 5.58 8.64
C ALA A 111 7.13 7.05 9.00
N GLY A 112 7.88 7.77 8.17
CA GLY A 112 8.14 9.20 8.35
C GLY A 112 6.86 10.04 8.34
N TYR A 113 5.98 9.80 7.36
CA TYR A 113 4.64 10.38 7.31
C TYR A 113 3.85 10.13 8.60
N THR A 114 3.85 8.87 9.06
CA THR A 114 3.11 8.43 10.25
C THR A 114 3.64 9.06 11.53
N VAL A 115 4.96 9.15 11.70
CA VAL A 115 5.59 9.80 12.86
C VAL A 115 5.25 11.29 12.89
N ALA A 116 5.35 11.96 11.74
CA ALA A 116 5.06 13.39 11.62
C ALA A 116 3.58 13.74 11.83
N LEU A 117 2.67 12.78 11.66
CA LEU A 117 1.25 12.99 11.83
C LEU A 117 0.90 13.41 13.26
N GLY A 118 -0.01 14.38 13.40
CA GLY A 118 -0.40 14.98 14.69
C GLY A 118 0.57 16.01 15.28
N HIS A 119 1.67 16.33 14.57
CA HIS A 119 2.59 17.40 14.96
C HIS A 119 2.40 18.64 14.08
N GLU A 120 2.51 19.81 14.70
CA GLU A 120 2.41 21.12 14.04
C GLU A 120 3.78 21.67 13.63
N GLY A 121 3.80 22.53 12.61
CA GLY A 121 5.00 23.19 12.10
C GLY A 121 5.37 22.81 10.67
N GLU A 122 6.08 23.70 9.98
CA GLU A 122 6.41 23.54 8.56
C GLU A 122 7.23 22.29 8.27
N GLY A 123 8.18 21.93 9.15
CA GLY A 123 8.99 20.73 9.00
C GLY A 123 8.14 19.45 8.98
N PHE A 124 7.18 19.31 9.89
CA PHE A 124 6.27 18.16 9.92
C PHE A 124 5.29 18.18 8.74
N ASN A 125 4.83 19.35 8.30
CA ASN A 125 4.01 19.47 7.08
C ASN A 125 4.77 18.96 5.84
N LEU A 126 6.05 19.31 5.71
CA LEU A 126 6.90 18.86 4.61
C LEU A 126 7.12 17.35 4.65
N ILE A 127 7.45 16.79 5.83
CA ILE A 127 7.63 15.34 5.99
C ILE A 127 6.36 14.59 5.62
N ARG A 128 5.17 15.07 6.04
CA ARG A 128 3.91 14.44 5.69
C ARG A 128 3.67 14.45 4.17
N ARG A 129 3.87 15.61 3.53
CA ARG A 129 3.70 15.75 2.07
C ARG A 129 4.65 14.85 1.29
N ILE A 130 5.95 14.87 1.61
CA ILE A 130 6.95 14.05 0.94
C ILE A 130 6.69 12.56 1.21
N GLY A 131 6.40 12.21 2.47
CA GLY A 131 6.20 10.82 2.88
C GLY A 131 5.02 10.15 2.19
N VAL A 132 3.86 10.83 2.13
CA VAL A 132 2.67 10.27 1.47
C VAL A 132 2.85 10.15 -0.04
N VAL A 133 3.45 11.16 -0.70
CA VAL A 133 3.72 11.15 -2.14
C VAL A 133 4.69 10.04 -2.52
N LEU A 134 5.80 9.91 -1.78
CA LEU A 134 6.78 8.85 -2.03
C LEU A 134 6.18 7.47 -1.77
N TYR A 135 5.40 7.31 -0.69
CA TYR A 135 4.74 6.04 -0.39
C TYR A 135 3.81 5.59 -1.53
N PHE A 136 2.88 6.44 -1.97
CA PHE A 136 1.96 6.11 -3.06
C PHE A 136 2.70 5.87 -4.38
N SER A 137 3.62 6.77 -4.75
CA SER A 137 4.31 6.70 -6.04
C SER A 137 5.18 5.45 -6.15
N LEU A 138 5.97 5.15 -5.12
CA LEU A 138 6.88 4.00 -5.14
C LEU A 138 6.14 2.66 -5.00
N SER A 139 5.05 2.63 -4.21
CA SER A 139 4.17 1.46 -4.15
C SER A 139 3.54 1.18 -5.51
N PHE A 140 3.01 2.21 -6.18
CA PHE A 140 2.45 2.09 -7.51
C PHE A 140 3.48 1.60 -8.55
N ILE A 141 4.73 2.11 -8.51
CA ILE A 141 5.80 1.61 -9.39
C ILE A 141 6.09 0.12 -9.10
N ALA A 142 6.10 -0.30 -7.83
CA ALA A 142 6.28 -1.70 -7.47
C ALA A 142 5.13 -2.59 -7.99
N GLU A 143 3.88 -2.11 -7.92
CA GLU A 143 2.69 -2.75 -8.47
C GLU A 143 2.76 -2.90 -10.00
N LEU A 144 3.20 -1.86 -10.71
CA LEU A 144 3.43 -1.92 -12.16
C LEU A 144 4.49 -2.97 -12.51
N LEU A 145 5.63 -2.93 -11.81
CA LEU A 145 6.73 -3.86 -12.05
C LEU A 145 6.31 -5.31 -11.82
N ILE A 146 5.65 -5.61 -10.71
CA ILE A 146 5.23 -6.98 -10.40
C ILE A 146 4.19 -7.48 -11.42
N SER A 147 3.26 -6.62 -11.84
CA SER A 147 2.23 -6.96 -12.81
C SER A 147 2.82 -7.25 -14.20
N ALA A 148 3.78 -6.42 -14.64
CA ALA A 148 4.51 -6.62 -15.88
C ALA A 148 5.34 -7.92 -15.86
N GLN A 149 6.05 -8.18 -14.76
CA GLN A 149 6.84 -9.39 -14.57
C GLN A 149 5.96 -10.64 -14.56
N LEU A 150 4.83 -10.60 -13.87
CA LEU A 150 3.87 -11.70 -13.80
C LEU A 150 3.26 -12.01 -15.18
N ARG A 151 3.07 -10.99 -16.02
CA ARG A 151 2.60 -11.16 -17.40
C ARG A 151 3.57 -11.95 -18.28
N ALA A 152 4.86 -11.86 -17.99
CA ALA A 152 5.92 -12.57 -18.72
C ALA A 152 6.06 -14.05 -18.34
N ILE A 153 5.46 -14.48 -17.23
CA ILE A 153 5.56 -15.86 -16.73
C ILE A 153 4.47 -16.74 -17.37
N PRO A 154 4.82 -17.90 -17.98
CA PRO A 154 3.85 -18.87 -18.49
C PRO A 154 2.83 -19.29 -17.41
N GLY A 155 1.55 -19.38 -17.78
CA GLY A 155 0.46 -19.68 -16.84
C GLY A 155 -0.05 -18.50 -16.01
N TRP A 156 0.72 -17.41 -15.90
CA TRP A 156 0.35 -16.22 -15.11
C TRP A 156 0.01 -14.99 -15.96
N ARG A 157 0.20 -15.05 -17.28
CA ARG A 157 -0.07 -13.96 -18.24
C ARG A 157 -1.39 -13.23 -18.02
N LYS A 158 -2.50 -13.96 -17.91
CA LYS A 158 -3.84 -13.38 -17.74
C LYS A 158 -3.97 -12.66 -16.39
N THR A 159 -3.41 -13.23 -15.33
CA THR A 159 -3.41 -12.62 -13.99
C THR A 159 -2.57 -11.35 -13.97
N GLY A 160 -1.36 -11.38 -14.54
CA GLY A 160 -0.51 -10.20 -14.69
C GLY A 160 -1.20 -9.09 -15.49
N GLN A 161 -1.93 -9.43 -16.56
CA GLN A 161 -2.69 -8.45 -17.33
C GLN A 161 -3.83 -7.80 -16.53
N ARG A 162 -4.54 -8.56 -15.69
CA ARG A 162 -5.58 -8.01 -14.82
C ARG A 162 -5.02 -7.07 -13.75
N LEU A 163 -3.88 -7.41 -13.16
CA LEU A 163 -3.18 -6.51 -12.24
C LEU A 163 -2.69 -5.24 -12.95
N LEU A 164 -2.22 -5.36 -14.20
CA LEU A 164 -1.88 -4.18 -15.01
C LEU A 164 -3.09 -3.28 -15.27
N TRP A 165 -4.27 -3.85 -15.56
CA TRP A 165 -5.50 -3.04 -15.71
C TRP A 165 -5.85 -2.29 -14.44
N LEU A 166 -5.64 -2.90 -13.26
CA LEU A 166 -5.79 -2.20 -12.00
C LEU A 166 -4.79 -1.05 -11.87
N CYS A 167 -3.52 -1.25 -12.26
CA CYS A 167 -2.55 -0.15 -12.27
C CYS A 167 -2.91 0.94 -13.30
N GLU A 168 -3.42 0.58 -14.48
CA GLU A 168 -3.90 1.53 -15.49
C GLU A 168 -5.06 2.36 -14.95
N LEU A 169 -5.99 1.75 -14.21
CA LEU A 169 -7.06 2.46 -13.50
C LEU A 169 -6.51 3.40 -12.42
N THR A 170 -5.59 2.93 -11.57
CA THR A 170 -4.94 3.77 -10.55
C THR A 170 -4.23 4.97 -11.19
N LEU A 171 -3.53 4.75 -12.30
CA LEU A 171 -2.85 5.80 -13.04
C LEU A 171 -3.85 6.79 -13.66
N ALA A 172 -4.94 6.30 -14.24
CA ALA A 172 -5.98 7.15 -14.82
C ALA A 172 -6.61 8.07 -13.75
N VAL A 173 -6.89 7.54 -12.56
CA VAL A 173 -7.37 8.32 -11.40
C VAL A 173 -6.33 9.36 -10.98
N GLY A 174 -5.05 8.98 -10.86
CA GLY A 174 -3.98 9.90 -10.50
C GLY A 174 -3.74 11.00 -11.54
N ILE A 175 -3.75 10.67 -12.83
CA ILE A 175 -3.65 11.65 -13.92
C ILE A 175 -4.84 12.59 -13.92
N LEU A 176 -6.06 12.07 -13.74
CA LEU A 176 -7.26 12.89 -13.64
C LEU A 176 -7.15 13.89 -12.48
N SER A 177 -6.69 13.44 -11.31
CA SER A 177 -6.42 14.32 -10.16
C SER A 177 -5.47 15.47 -10.52
N VAL A 178 -4.35 15.18 -11.20
CA VAL A 178 -3.37 16.20 -11.62
C VAL A 178 -3.94 17.16 -12.68
N ILE A 179 -4.68 16.64 -13.66
CA ILE A 179 -5.33 17.46 -14.69
C ILE A 179 -6.35 18.41 -14.06
N LEU A 180 -7.22 17.91 -13.18
CA LEU A 180 -8.21 18.74 -12.50
C LEU A 180 -7.56 19.82 -11.64
N HIS A 181 -6.50 19.47 -10.91
CA HIS A 181 -5.72 20.44 -10.14
C HIS A 181 -5.17 21.58 -11.02
N GLY A 182 -4.67 21.27 -12.22
CA GLY A 182 -4.08 22.26 -13.14
C GLY A 182 -5.07 23.03 -14.02
N THR A 183 -6.29 22.52 -14.22
CA THR A 183 -7.26 23.11 -15.17
C THR A 183 -8.49 23.70 -14.50
N VAL A 184 -8.97 23.11 -13.40
CA VAL A 184 -10.19 23.49 -12.69
C VAL A 184 -9.97 23.40 -11.17
N TYR A 185 -8.97 24.12 -10.68
CA TYR A 185 -8.54 24.05 -9.27
C TYR A 185 -9.69 24.26 -8.25
N GLU A 186 -10.60 25.22 -8.50
CA GLU A 186 -11.75 25.49 -7.63
C GLU A 186 -12.71 24.30 -7.51
N PHE A 187 -12.84 23.50 -8.56
CA PHE A 187 -13.60 22.24 -8.47
C PHE A 187 -12.75 21.16 -7.80
N TYR A 188 -11.48 21.03 -8.17
CA TYR A 188 -10.57 20.02 -7.61
C TYR A 188 -10.47 20.11 -6.09
N SER A 189 -10.37 21.31 -5.52
CA SER A 189 -10.30 21.53 -4.06
C SER A 189 -11.54 21.06 -3.30
N THR A 190 -12.64 20.74 -3.99
CA THR A 190 -13.85 20.16 -3.39
C THR A 190 -13.87 18.63 -3.42
N VAL A 191 -12.96 17.99 -4.16
CA VAL A 191 -12.93 16.53 -4.38
C VAL A 191 -11.56 15.88 -4.14
N ASP A 192 -10.54 16.64 -3.76
CA ASP A 192 -9.15 16.19 -3.63
C ASP A 192 -8.98 15.09 -2.56
N ASP A 193 -9.65 15.23 -1.42
CA ASP A 193 -9.68 14.21 -0.38
C ASP A 193 -10.26 12.89 -0.94
N ALA A 194 -11.35 12.94 -1.73
CA ALA A 194 -11.92 11.73 -2.34
C ALA A 194 -10.93 11.00 -3.27
N PHE A 195 -10.12 11.74 -4.04
CA PHE A 195 -9.03 11.15 -4.84
C PHE A 195 -8.00 10.44 -3.97
N GLU A 196 -7.60 11.02 -2.82
CA GLU A 196 -6.68 10.37 -1.87
C GLU A 196 -7.23 9.02 -1.40
N TRP A 197 -8.51 8.98 -1.01
CA TRP A 197 -9.17 7.73 -0.57
C TRP A 197 -9.25 6.69 -1.68
N VAL A 198 -9.66 7.08 -2.89
CA VAL A 198 -9.75 6.16 -4.04
C VAL A 198 -8.38 5.60 -4.41
N LEU A 199 -7.34 6.43 -4.46
CA LEU A 199 -5.98 5.97 -4.73
C LEU A 199 -5.49 4.99 -3.66
N ALA A 200 -5.75 5.29 -2.37
CA ALA A 200 -5.42 4.38 -1.28
C ALA A 200 -6.12 3.03 -1.40
N LEU A 201 -7.40 3.02 -1.77
CA LEU A 201 -8.16 1.79 -2.01
C LEU A 201 -7.59 0.98 -3.17
N LEU A 202 -7.27 1.62 -4.31
CA LEU A 202 -6.79 0.91 -5.50
C LEU A 202 -5.41 0.26 -5.28
N ILE A 203 -4.48 0.96 -4.62
CA ILE A 203 -3.18 0.40 -4.20
C ILE A 203 -3.39 -0.78 -3.23
N ASN A 204 -4.23 -0.61 -2.21
CA ASN A 204 -4.49 -1.70 -1.26
C ASN A 204 -5.20 -2.90 -1.91
N ALA A 205 -6.09 -2.68 -2.89
CA ALA A 205 -6.74 -3.74 -3.64
C ALA A 205 -5.74 -4.57 -4.44
N HIS A 206 -4.70 -3.94 -5.01
CA HIS A 206 -3.61 -4.63 -5.68
C HIS A 206 -2.82 -5.51 -4.71
N ALA A 207 -2.40 -4.94 -3.57
CA ALA A 207 -1.70 -5.66 -2.52
C ALA A 207 -2.52 -6.85 -1.98
N LEU A 208 -3.82 -6.68 -1.78
CA LEU A 208 -4.73 -7.75 -1.36
C LEU A 208 -4.79 -8.86 -2.41
N TRP A 209 -4.85 -8.49 -3.69
CA TRP A 209 -4.82 -9.48 -4.77
C TRP A 209 -3.50 -10.26 -4.76
N LEU A 210 -2.35 -9.60 -4.57
CA LEU A 210 -1.06 -10.29 -4.44
C LEU A 210 -1.06 -11.31 -3.31
N ALA A 211 -1.65 -11.00 -2.16
CA ALA A 211 -1.78 -11.95 -1.05
C ALA A 211 -2.58 -13.21 -1.45
N LEU A 212 -3.66 -13.04 -2.21
CA LEU A 212 -4.44 -14.16 -2.76
C LEU A 212 -3.63 -14.97 -3.78
N LEU A 213 -2.77 -14.31 -4.57
CA LEU A 213 -1.90 -14.99 -5.53
C LEU A 213 -0.79 -15.79 -4.85
N TRP A 214 -0.21 -15.29 -3.75
CA TRP A 214 0.74 -16.04 -2.93
C TRP A 214 0.09 -17.30 -2.34
N ARG A 215 -1.16 -17.19 -1.88
CA ARG A 215 -1.94 -18.35 -1.42
C ARG A 215 -2.16 -19.35 -2.55
N ARG A 216 -2.57 -18.87 -3.73
CA ARG A 216 -2.81 -19.70 -4.92
C ARG A 216 -1.55 -20.41 -5.42
N SER A 217 -0.39 -19.76 -5.38
CA SER A 217 0.87 -20.35 -5.83
C SER A 217 1.51 -21.28 -4.80
N GLY A 218 0.97 -21.37 -3.58
CA GLY A 218 1.56 -22.15 -2.50
C GLY A 218 2.90 -21.60 -2.01
N PHE A 219 3.11 -20.28 -2.08
CA PHE A 219 4.38 -19.65 -1.71
C PHE A 219 4.71 -19.87 -0.22
N ARG A 220 5.89 -20.47 0.03
CA ARG A 220 6.31 -20.98 1.35
C ARG A 220 7.77 -20.66 1.62
N ALA A 221 8.11 -20.41 2.88
CA ALA A 221 9.48 -20.41 3.38
C ALA A 221 9.84 -21.80 3.90
N THR A 222 11.06 -22.27 3.59
CA THR A 222 11.60 -23.53 4.11
C THR A 222 12.64 -23.22 5.17
N LEU A 223 12.46 -23.76 6.38
CA LEU A 223 13.46 -23.67 7.45
C LEU A 223 14.40 -24.86 7.32
N THR A 224 15.66 -24.60 6.96
CA THR A 224 16.75 -25.58 7.04
C THR A 224 17.46 -25.40 8.37
N SER A 225 17.40 -26.40 9.24
CA SER A 225 18.25 -26.45 10.43
C SER A 225 19.69 -26.70 9.95
N GLY A 226 20.52 -25.66 9.93
CA GLY A 226 21.94 -25.84 9.67
C GLY A 226 22.58 -26.50 10.89
N HIS A 227 23.09 -27.73 10.71
CA HIS A 227 24.07 -28.35 11.59
C HIS A 227 25.48 -28.04 11.07
#